data_AF-A0A924IGF7-F1
#
_entry.id   AF-A0A924IGF7-F1
#
_cell.length_a   1.000
_cell.length_b   1.000
_cell.length_c   1.000
_cell.angle_alpha   90.00
_cell.angle_beta   90.00
_cell.angle_gamma   90.00
#
_symmetry.space_group_name_H-M   'P 1'
#
loop_
_entity.id
_entity.type
_entity.pdbx_description
1 polymer ?
#
loop_
_entity_poly.entity_id
_entity_poly.type
_entity_poly.pdbx_seq_one_letter_code
_entity_poly.pdbx_strand_id
1 'polypeptide(L)'
;MSNRVRVIDNISGTVLFETSIEKISEAYSFAAILEDEGLDIKIDSPGLAETLIKSLGADEAEIAEYKQSMDNELVDHEVDYGCTFCPPPKK
;
A
#
# COMPACT_ATOMS: atom_id res chain seq x y z
N MET A 1 0.48 -1.49 -18.21
CA MET A 1 1.77 -1.41 -17.48
C MET A 1 1.55 -0.77 -16.12
N SER A 2 2.54 -0.89 -15.22
CA SER A 2 2.55 -0.48 -13.79
C SER A 2 1.98 -1.50 -12.79
N ASN A 3 2.37 -2.79 -12.93
CA ASN A 3 2.38 -3.76 -11.82
C ASN A 3 3.80 -3.79 -11.23
N ARG A 4 4.25 -2.66 -10.69
CA ARG A 4 5.62 -2.49 -10.21
C ARG A 4 5.63 -2.45 -8.70
N VAL A 5 6.64 -3.07 -8.12
CA VAL A 5 6.93 -3.07 -6.69
C VAL A 5 8.24 -2.32 -6.50
N ARG A 6 8.29 -1.40 -5.54
CA ARG A 6 9.45 -0.56 -5.28
C ARG A 6 9.91 -0.71 -3.84
N VAL A 7 11.21 -0.78 -3.64
CA VAL A 7 11.87 -0.66 -2.33
C VAL A 7 12.45 0.75 -2.26
N ILE A 8 12.02 1.52 -1.27
CA ILE A 8 12.28 2.94 -1.13
C ILE A 8 12.95 3.17 0.22
N ASP A 9 14.07 3.88 0.25
CA ASP A 9 14.65 4.36 1.52
C ASP A 9 13.74 5.44 2.13
N ASN A 10 13.30 5.25 3.36
CA ASN A 10 12.43 6.20 4.06
C ASN A 10 13.13 7.53 4.35
N ILE A 11 14.46 7.53 4.49
CA ILE A 11 15.23 8.73 4.85
C ILE A 11 15.44 9.62 3.62
N SER A 12 15.93 9.04 2.52
CA SER A 12 16.22 9.80 1.30
C SER A 12 15.05 9.88 0.32
N GLY A 13 14.05 9.02 0.45
CA GLY A 13 12.98 8.86 -0.54
C GLY A 13 13.45 8.24 -1.87
N THR A 14 14.66 7.70 -1.92
CA THR A 14 15.24 7.14 -3.14
C THR A 14 14.73 5.73 -3.39
N VAL A 15 14.34 5.43 -4.63
CA VAL A 15 14.01 4.06 -5.05
C VAL A 15 15.32 3.27 -5.18
N LEU A 16 15.55 2.35 -4.26
CA LEU A 16 16.75 1.49 -4.24
C LEU A 16 16.59 0.28 -5.17
N PHE A 17 15.36 -0.19 -5.35
CA PHE A 17 15.05 -1.33 -6.19
C PHE A 17 13.63 -1.23 -6.77
N GLU A 18 13.44 -1.66 -8.02
CA GLU A 18 12.13 -1.72 -8.68
C GLU A 18 12.02 -3.05 -9.43
N THR A 19 10.91 -3.77 -9.24
CA THR A 19 10.63 -5.04 -9.91
C THR A 19 9.14 -5.18 -10.27
N SER A 20 8.74 -6.26 -10.93
CA SER A 20 7.34 -6.57 -11.21
C SER A 20 6.67 -7.30 -10.04
N ILE A 21 5.34 -7.24 -9.95
CA ILE A 21 4.58 -7.96 -8.91
C ILE A 21 4.78 -9.49 -8.95
N GLU A 22 5.04 -10.05 -10.13
CA GLU A 22 5.34 -11.48 -10.29
C GLU A 22 6.62 -11.90 -9.53
N LYS A 23 7.52 -10.94 -9.30
CA LYS A 23 8.78 -11.10 -8.60
C LYS A 23 8.80 -10.39 -7.25
N ILE A 24 7.63 -10.18 -6.64
CA ILE A 24 7.52 -9.45 -5.37
C ILE A 24 8.37 -10.06 -4.26
N SER A 25 8.55 -11.38 -4.24
CA SER A 25 9.43 -12.07 -3.30
C SER A 25 10.90 -11.61 -3.36
N GLU A 26 11.39 -11.21 -4.55
CA GLU A 26 12.74 -10.66 -4.70
C GLU A 26 12.84 -9.29 -4.02
N ALA A 27 11.80 -8.44 -4.15
CA ALA A 27 11.76 -7.13 -3.48
C ALA A 27 11.74 -7.27 -1.95
N TYR A 28 10.96 -8.20 -1.40
CA TYR A 28 10.96 -8.48 0.04
C TYR A 28 12.31 -9.03 0.52
N SER A 29 12.95 -9.89 -0.26
CA SER A 29 14.26 -10.43 0.09
C SER A 29 15.34 -9.34 0.10
N PHE A 30 15.31 -8.45 -0.89
CA PHE A 30 16.22 -7.32 -0.97
C PHE A 30 15.99 -6.31 0.16
N ALA A 31 14.73 -6.04 0.49
CA ALA A 31 14.36 -5.23 1.64
C ALA A 31 14.90 -5.82 2.95
N ALA A 32 14.71 -7.11 3.21
CA ALA A 32 15.22 -7.74 4.43
C ALA A 32 16.75 -7.60 4.59
N ILE A 33 17.52 -7.67 3.50
CA ILE A 33 18.97 -7.45 3.52
C ILE A 33 19.30 -6.01 3.92
N LEU A 34 18.62 -5.04 3.33
CA LEU A 34 18.84 -3.63 3.62
C LEU A 34 18.43 -3.25 5.05
N GLU A 35 17.38 -3.87 5.60
CA GLU A 35 17.00 -3.69 7.01
C GLU A 35 18.06 -4.27 7.95
N ASP A 36 18.65 -5.41 7.61
CA ASP A 36 19.74 -6.04 8.39
C ASP A 36 21.03 -5.21 8.35
N GLU A 37 21.27 -4.49 7.24
CA GLU A 37 22.33 -3.48 7.12
C GLU A 37 22.02 -2.17 7.87
N GLY A 38 20.82 -2.04 8.44
CA GLY A 38 20.41 -0.90 9.27
C GLY A 38 19.78 0.26 8.50
N LEU A 39 19.34 0.04 7.25
CA LEU A 39 18.55 1.03 6.51
C LEU A 39 17.06 0.94 6.89
N ASP A 40 16.41 2.10 6.96
CA ASP A 40 14.97 2.21 7.11
C ASP A 40 14.32 2.27 5.72
N ILE A 41 13.54 1.25 5.38
CA ILE A 41 13.02 1.05 4.02
C ILE A 41 11.54 0.73 4.02
N LYS A 42 10.89 1.18 2.96
CA LYS A 42 9.47 0.98 2.69
C LYS A 42 9.30 0.22 1.37
N ILE A 43 8.38 -0.74 1.37
CA ILE A 43 7.97 -1.43 0.17
C ILE A 43 6.65 -0.84 -0.31
N ASP A 44 6.68 -0.26 -1.51
CA ASP A 44 5.50 0.21 -2.22
C ASP A 44 5.07 -0.87 -3.21
N SER A 45 3.98 -1.57 -2.88
CA SER A 45 3.42 -2.66 -3.69
C SER A 45 1.92 -2.45 -3.88
N PRO A 46 1.37 -2.70 -5.09
CA PRO A 46 -0.07 -2.60 -5.31
C PRO A 46 -0.82 -3.63 -4.47
N GLY A 47 -1.90 -3.21 -3.83
CA GLY A 47 -2.76 -4.09 -3.04
C GLY A 47 -3.54 -5.10 -3.89
N LEU A 48 -4.18 -6.07 -3.23
CA LEU A 48 -5.05 -7.06 -3.87
C LEU A 48 -6.15 -6.38 -4.70
N ALA A 49 -6.86 -5.43 -4.08
CA ALA A 49 -7.96 -4.72 -4.72
C ALA A 49 -7.48 -3.84 -5.88
N GLU A 50 -6.35 -3.14 -5.73
CA GLU A 50 -5.72 -2.37 -6.81
C GLU A 50 -5.33 -3.26 -8.00
N THR A 51 -4.80 -4.46 -7.71
CA THR A 51 -4.46 -5.45 -8.74
C THR A 51 -5.71 -5.98 -9.44
N LEU A 52 -6.81 -6.17 -8.69
CA LEU A 52 -8.09 -6.65 -9.22
C LEU A 52 -8.75 -5.62 -10.13
N ILE A 53 -8.95 -4.38 -9.68
CA ILE A 53 -9.62 -3.33 -10.48
C ILE A 53 -8.85 -3.06 -11.77
N LYS A 54 -7.52 -3.10 -11.72
CA LYS A 54 -6.67 -2.96 -12.90
C LYS A 54 -6.83 -4.12 -13.88
N SER A 55 -6.98 -5.35 -13.37
CA SER A 55 -7.24 -6.53 -14.20
C SER A 55 -8.62 -6.47 -14.87
N LEU A 56 -9.58 -5.78 -14.25
CA LEU A 56 -10.90 -5.51 -14.83
C LEU A 56 -10.91 -4.37 -15.85
N GLY A 57 -9.76 -3.72 -16.07
CA GLY A 57 -9.58 -2.68 -17.09
C GLY A 57 -9.71 -1.25 -16.57
N ALA A 58 -9.66 -1.05 -15.24
CA ALA A 58 -9.69 0.29 -14.67
C ALA A 58 -8.51 1.14 -15.15
N ASP A 59 -8.77 2.41 -15.44
CA ASP A 59 -7.74 3.38 -15.84
C ASP A 59 -7.01 4.01 -14.65
N GLU A 60 -5.99 4.84 -14.92
CA GLU A 60 -5.20 5.47 -13.85
C GLU A 60 -6.02 6.46 -13.01
N ALA A 61 -7.06 7.07 -13.56
CA ALA A 61 -7.93 7.99 -12.83
C ALA A 61 -8.83 7.22 -11.86
N GLU A 62 -9.41 6.11 -12.31
CA GLU A 62 -10.23 5.21 -11.47
C GLU A 62 -9.40 4.56 -10.36
N ILE A 63 -8.14 4.20 -10.64
CA ILE A 63 -7.22 3.69 -9.61
C ILE A 63 -6.87 4.78 -8.58
N ALA A 64 -6.69 6.03 -9.02
CA ALA A 64 -6.42 7.15 -8.12
C ALA A 64 -7.63 7.47 -7.23
N GLU A 65 -8.85 7.45 -7.80
CA GLU A 65 -10.10 7.61 -7.05
C GLU A 65 -10.28 6.50 -6.01
N TYR A 66 -9.99 5.25 -6.38
CA TYR A 66 -9.98 4.13 -5.45
C TYR A 66 -9.00 4.32 -4.29
N LYS A 67 -7.77 4.80 -4.56
CA LYS A 67 -6.79 5.08 -3.50
C LYS A 67 -7.27 6.20 -2.59
N GLN A 68 -7.83 7.25 -3.17
CA GLN A 68 -8.37 8.37 -2.41
C GLN A 68 -9.55 7.95 -1.53
N SER A 69 -10.44 7.08 -2.02
CA SER A 69 -11.57 6.60 -1.22
C SER A 69 -11.12 5.74 -0.04
N MET A 70 -10.08 4.92 -0.21
CA MET A 70 -9.44 4.18 0.87
C MET A 70 -8.79 5.09 1.91
N ASP A 71 -8.05 6.12 1.47
CA ASP A 71 -7.43 7.08 2.38
C ASP A 71 -8.49 7.87 3.16
N ASN A 72 -9.59 8.26 2.51
CA ASN A 72 -10.72 8.92 3.16
C ASN A 72 -11.39 8.00 4.21
N GLU A 73 -11.57 6.70 3.93
CA GLU A 73 -12.13 5.75 4.89
C GLU A 73 -11.25 5.61 6.14
N LEU A 74 -9.92 5.60 5.98
CA LEU A 74 -8.98 5.55 7.10
C LEU A 74 -9.04 6.82 7.97
N VAL A 75 -9.17 7.99 7.34
CA VAL A 75 -9.21 9.29 8.05
C VAL A 75 -10.55 9.51 8.77
N ASP A 76 -11.67 9.16 8.15
CA ASP A 76 -13.00 9.33 8.75
C ASP A 76 -13.21 8.44 9.98
N HIS A 77 -12.42 7.37 10.14
CA HIS A 77 -12.47 6.46 11.28
C HIS A 77 -11.76 6.97 12.56
N GLU A 78 -11.01 8.07 12.52
CA GLU A 78 -10.42 8.70 13.72
C GLU A 78 -11.34 9.75 14.36
N VAL A 79 -12.45 10.10 13.69
CA VAL A 79 -13.43 11.06 14.19
C VAL A 79 -14.57 10.31 14.89
N ASP A 80 -14.40 10.15 16.20
CA ASP A 80 -15.32 9.58 17.18
C ASP A 80 -16.81 9.91 16.94
N TYR A 81 -17.51 9.04 16.22
CA TYR A 81 -18.86 8.58 16.57
C TYR A 81 -18.99 7.13 16.11
N GLY A 82 -19.01 6.21 17.08
CA GLY A 82 -19.04 4.78 16.86
C GLY A 82 -19.88 4.33 15.66
N CYS A 83 -19.29 3.41 14.89
CA CYS A 83 -19.94 2.67 13.82
C CYS A 83 -21.41 2.37 14.22
N THR A 84 -22.37 2.91 13.46
CA THR A 84 -23.82 2.77 13.72
C THR A 84 -24.28 1.30 13.77
N PHE A 85 -23.42 0.38 13.34
CA PHE A 85 -23.64 -1.06 13.33
C PHE A 85 -23.05 -1.81 14.54
N CYS A 86 -22.19 -1.18 15.34
CA CYS A 86 -21.58 -1.80 16.51
C CYS A 86 -22.15 -1.19 17.80
N PRO A 87 -23.04 -1.88 18.54
CA PRO A 87 -23.54 -1.37 19.81
C PRO A 87 -22.37 -1.18 20.79
N PRO A 88 -22.31 -0.07 21.53
CA PRO A 88 -21.26 0.18 22.49
C PRO A 88 -21.26 -0.92 23.57
N PRO A 89 -20.08 -1.32 24.09
CA PRO A 89 -20.00 -2.29 25.18
C PRO A 89 -20.76 -1.74 26.37
N LYS A 90 -21.76 -2.51 26.85
CA LYS A 90 -22.50 -2.17 28.07
C LYS A 90 -21.51 -2.12 29.22
N LYS A 91 -21.45 -0.98 29.91
CA LYS A 91 -20.78 -0.83 31.21
C LYS A 91 -21.35 -1.81 32.23
#